data_AF-A0AAV7QQ00-F1
#
_entry.id   AF-A0AAV7QQ00-F1
#
_cell.length_a   1.000
_cell.length_b   1.000
_cell.length_c   1.000
_cell.angle_alpha   90.00
_cell.angle_beta   90.00
_cell.angle_gamma   90.00
#
_symmetry.space_group_name_H-M   'P 1'
#
loop_
_entity.id
_entity.type
_entity.pdbx_description
1 polymer ?
#
loop_
_entity_poly.entity_id
_entity_poly.type
_entity_poly.pdbx_seq_one_letter_code
_entity_poly.pdbx_strand_id
1 'polypeptide(L)'
;MRETAGGKLIHVPWHRSDIQSFTDDFPKLREKPIEWYQQTDRFVKLAKCLWEDLNILFEIVVPADLWEDCKRAVGWPTSEPERDRETGAPSPMVMSLYYKVIEHLKTKVAAKNVDWQKIDRTAQETKESIHSYYERLLKAFKNYSGTETIEAKDMLHFVFRFVEGLRPEISQMIKSHLICWQSKPIDEVLTYAKYCSDEIEVKQKKLKEKVMMMQLKAAQTGL
;
A
#
# COMPACT_ATOMS: atom_id res chain seq x y z
N MET A 1 -1.23 15.35 -30.01
CA MET A 1 -0.46 16.26 -30.90
C MET A 1 -1.04 16.15 -32.30
N ARG A 2 -1.29 17.27 -32.98
CA ARG A 2 -1.66 17.31 -34.39
C ARG A 2 -0.61 18.10 -35.16
N GLU A 3 -0.20 17.60 -36.32
CA GLU A 3 0.72 18.31 -37.19
C GLU A 3 -0.06 19.32 -38.03
N THR A 4 0.43 20.57 -38.07
CA THR A 4 -0.15 21.61 -38.92
C THR A 4 0.37 21.50 -40.35
N ALA A 5 -0.32 22.17 -41.29
CA ALA A 5 0.10 22.25 -42.69
C ALA A 5 1.52 22.83 -42.91
N GLY A 6 2.16 23.38 -41.86
CA GLY A 6 3.55 23.84 -41.88
C GLY A 6 4.53 22.99 -41.05
N GLY A 7 4.17 21.75 -40.68
CA GLY A 7 5.04 20.84 -39.92
C GLY A 7 5.20 21.15 -38.43
N LYS A 8 4.47 22.15 -37.90
CA LYS A 8 4.50 22.47 -36.46
C LYS A 8 3.50 21.58 -35.73
N LEU A 9 3.99 20.83 -34.73
CA LEU A 9 3.15 20.04 -33.84
C LEU A 9 2.43 20.96 -32.85
N ILE A 10 1.10 20.97 -32.91
CA ILE A 10 0.25 21.65 -31.95
C ILE A 10 -0.27 20.61 -30.96
N HIS A 11 -0.12 20.90 -29.67
CA HIS A 11 -0.81 20.12 -28.65
C HIS A 11 -2.31 20.42 -28.72
N VAL A 12 -3.09 19.34 -28.76
CA VAL A 12 -4.54 19.41 -28.67
C VAL A 12 -4.86 18.79 -27.32
N PRO A 13 -5.40 19.56 -26.36
CA PRO A 13 -5.78 19.02 -25.06
C PRO A 13 -6.73 17.84 -25.22
N TRP A 14 -6.57 16.86 -24.33
CA TRP A 14 -7.49 15.75 -24.26
C TRP A 14 -8.90 16.24 -23.91
N HIS A 15 -9.92 15.65 -24.52
CA HIS A 15 -11.28 15.98 -24.14
C HIS A 15 -11.59 15.39 -22.76
N ARG A 16 -12.41 16.10 -21.96
CA ARG A 16 -12.78 15.66 -20.60
C ARG A 16 -13.36 14.23 -20.60
N SER A 17 -14.18 13.89 -21.59
CA SER A 17 -14.76 12.55 -21.71
C SER A 17 -13.72 11.46 -21.95
N ASP A 18 -12.64 11.76 -22.65
CA ASP A 18 -11.60 10.79 -22.96
C ASP A 18 -10.82 10.46 -21.69
N ILE A 19 -10.39 11.50 -20.96
CA ILE A 19 -9.73 11.33 -19.65
C ILE A 19 -10.67 10.61 -18.68
N GLN A 20 -11.96 10.97 -18.64
CA GLN A 20 -12.95 10.30 -17.78
C GLN A 20 -13.00 8.80 -18.10
N SER A 21 -13.14 8.44 -19.38
CA SER A 21 -13.21 7.03 -19.82
C SER A 21 -11.95 6.24 -19.43
N PHE A 22 -10.77 6.87 -19.50
CA PHE A 22 -9.52 6.23 -19.08
C PHE A 22 -9.36 6.12 -17.56
N THR A 23 -10.02 6.99 -16.80
CA THR A 23 -9.84 7.12 -15.36
C THR A 23 -11.00 6.55 -14.54
N ASP A 24 -12.06 6.07 -15.17
CA ASP A 24 -13.21 5.46 -14.50
C ASP A 24 -12.81 4.28 -13.61
N ASP A 25 -11.85 3.48 -14.08
CA ASP A 25 -11.31 2.33 -13.35
C ASP A 25 -10.15 2.67 -12.41
N PHE A 26 -9.81 3.96 -12.26
CA PHE A 26 -8.74 4.33 -11.33
C PHE A 26 -9.17 4.02 -9.89
N PRO A 27 -8.24 3.48 -9.07
CA PRO A 27 -8.49 3.29 -7.64
C PRO A 27 -8.81 4.64 -7.00
N LYS A 28 -9.64 4.71 -5.96
CA LYS A 28 -9.95 6.01 -5.33
C LYS A 28 -8.77 6.48 -4.46
N LEU A 29 -8.35 7.74 -4.63
CA LEU A 29 -7.21 8.34 -3.93
C LEU A 29 -7.24 8.12 -2.40
N ARG A 30 -8.40 8.29 -1.76
CA ARG A 30 -8.53 8.14 -0.30
C ARG A 30 -8.48 6.68 0.16
N GLU A 31 -8.93 5.75 -0.68
CA GLU A 31 -9.06 4.33 -0.34
C GLU A 31 -7.78 3.56 -0.62
N LYS A 32 -7.16 3.83 -1.77
CA LYS A 32 -5.97 3.14 -2.26
C LYS A 32 -4.96 4.14 -2.83
N PRO A 33 -4.37 5.00 -1.97
CA PRO A 33 -3.51 6.10 -2.42
C PRO A 33 -2.32 5.62 -3.23
N ILE A 34 -1.66 4.53 -2.81
CA ILE A 34 -0.48 3.99 -3.50
C ILE A 34 -0.81 3.53 -4.92
N GLU A 35 -1.87 2.72 -5.08
CA GLU A 35 -2.33 2.26 -6.40
C GLU A 35 -2.75 3.45 -7.27
N TRP A 36 -3.37 4.47 -6.69
CA TRP A 36 -3.76 5.69 -7.40
C TRP A 36 -2.56 6.51 -7.89
N TYR A 37 -1.52 6.68 -7.07
CA TYR A 37 -0.30 7.40 -7.49
C TYR A 37 0.36 6.69 -8.67
N GLN A 38 0.48 5.36 -8.59
CA GLN A 38 1.10 4.55 -9.64
C GLN A 38 0.34 4.63 -10.96
N GLN A 39 -1.00 4.54 -10.92
CA GLN A 39 -1.82 4.63 -12.13
C GLN A 39 -1.82 6.05 -12.72
N THR A 40 -1.94 7.08 -11.87
CA THR A 40 -1.92 8.48 -12.30
C THR A 40 -0.57 8.82 -12.94
N ASP A 41 0.54 8.44 -12.32
CA ASP A 41 1.89 8.67 -12.85
C ASP A 41 2.13 7.94 -14.17
N ARG A 42 1.67 6.69 -14.27
CA ARG A 42 1.71 5.94 -15.53
C ARG A 42 0.92 6.63 -16.63
N PHE A 43 -0.29 7.10 -16.34
CA PHE A 43 -1.12 7.81 -17.32
C PHE A 43 -0.46 9.11 -17.78
N VAL A 44 -0.02 9.97 -16.86
CA VAL A 44 0.65 11.25 -17.16
C VAL A 44 1.86 11.04 -18.08
N LYS A 45 2.67 10.02 -17.81
CA LYS A 45 3.85 9.68 -18.62
C LYS A 45 3.49 9.14 -20.00
N LEU A 46 2.50 8.24 -20.09
CA LEU A 46 2.10 7.62 -21.37
C LEU A 46 1.35 8.59 -22.27
N ALA A 47 0.42 9.35 -21.71
CA ALA A 47 -0.37 10.35 -22.43
C ALA A 47 0.41 11.64 -22.72
N LYS A 48 1.62 11.79 -22.14
CA LYS A 48 2.47 12.98 -22.24
C LYS A 48 1.69 14.25 -21.91
N CYS A 49 0.94 14.21 -20.81
CA CYS A 49 0.04 15.28 -20.39
C CYS A 49 0.78 16.62 -20.29
N LEU A 50 0.17 17.67 -20.84
CA LEU A 50 0.58 19.06 -20.61
C LEU A 50 -0.26 19.69 -19.50
N TRP A 51 -0.06 20.99 -19.26
CA TRP A 51 -0.72 21.71 -18.16
C TRP A 51 -2.25 21.63 -18.25
N GLU A 52 -2.86 21.80 -19.43
CA GLU A 52 -4.31 21.68 -19.61
C GLU A 52 -4.81 20.28 -19.26
N ASP A 53 -4.10 19.25 -19.75
CA ASP A 53 -4.48 17.85 -19.52
C ASP A 53 -4.40 17.50 -18.04
N LEU A 54 -3.37 18.01 -17.34
CA LEU A 54 -3.20 17.81 -15.90
C LEU A 54 -4.31 18.48 -15.09
N ASN A 55 -4.79 19.66 -15.49
CA ASN A 55 -5.94 20.29 -14.83
C ASN A 55 -7.20 19.44 -14.99
N ILE A 56 -7.51 18.99 -16.21
CA ILE A 56 -8.67 18.13 -16.47
C ILE A 56 -8.54 16.81 -15.69
N LEU A 57 -7.36 16.19 -15.71
CA LEU A 57 -7.08 14.97 -14.98
C LEU A 57 -7.31 15.16 -13.48
N PHE A 58 -6.68 16.15 -12.84
CA PHE A 58 -6.82 16.36 -11.41
C PHE A 58 -8.25 16.72 -10.99
N GLU A 59 -8.99 17.47 -11.80
CA GLU A 59 -10.42 17.71 -11.56
C GLU A 59 -11.28 16.44 -11.58
N ILE A 60 -10.87 15.41 -12.34
CA ILE A 60 -11.57 14.14 -12.41
C ILE A 60 -11.14 13.20 -11.28
N VAL A 61 -9.82 13.05 -11.07
CA VAL A 61 -9.28 11.98 -10.23
C VAL A 61 -8.96 12.39 -8.79
N VAL A 62 -8.91 13.69 -8.48
CA VAL A 62 -8.66 14.21 -7.12
C VAL A 62 -9.96 14.78 -6.55
N PRO A 63 -10.34 14.45 -5.30
CA PRO A 63 -11.45 15.11 -4.61
C PRO A 63 -11.28 16.64 -4.60
N ALA A 64 -12.35 17.37 -4.89
CA ALA A 64 -12.31 18.83 -5.08
C ALA A 64 -11.68 19.57 -3.88
N ASP A 65 -11.97 19.14 -2.65
CA ASP A 65 -11.41 19.73 -1.44
C ASP A 65 -9.88 19.58 -1.35
N LEU A 66 -9.35 18.43 -1.77
CA LEU A 66 -7.91 18.19 -1.82
C LEU A 66 -7.27 18.94 -2.99
N TRP A 67 -7.97 19.05 -4.12
CA TRP A 67 -7.42 19.75 -5.28
C TRP A 67 -7.26 21.25 -5.03
N GLU A 68 -8.25 21.90 -4.40
CA GLU A 68 -8.11 23.32 -3.99
C GLU A 68 -6.98 23.53 -2.97
N ASP A 69 -6.78 22.58 -2.05
CA ASP A 69 -5.67 22.63 -1.11
C ASP A 69 -4.32 22.50 -1.82
N CYS A 70 -4.19 21.56 -2.76
CA CYS A 70 -3.00 21.37 -3.58
C CYS A 70 -2.66 22.63 -4.37
N LYS A 71 -3.65 23.23 -5.05
CA LYS A 71 -3.43 24.44 -5.86
C LYS A 71 -2.82 25.57 -5.04
N ARG A 72 -3.33 25.79 -3.82
CA ARG A 72 -2.78 26.80 -2.90
C ARG A 72 -1.39 26.42 -2.39
N ALA A 73 -1.19 25.17 -1.99
CA ALA A 73 0.06 24.73 -1.36
C ALA A 73 1.26 24.73 -2.32
N VAL A 74 1.04 24.34 -3.57
CA VAL A 74 2.13 24.22 -4.57
C VAL A 74 2.29 25.48 -5.43
N GLY A 75 1.41 26.47 -5.26
CA GLY A 75 1.34 27.66 -6.11
C GLY A 75 0.97 27.29 -7.55
N TRP A 76 -0.06 26.48 -7.72
CA TRP A 76 -0.47 26.02 -9.05
C TRP A 76 -0.92 27.21 -9.92
N PRO A 77 -0.37 27.37 -11.13
CA PRO A 77 -0.70 28.48 -12.04
C PRO A 77 -2.17 28.48 -12.44
N THR A 78 -2.77 29.67 -12.54
CA THR A 78 -4.14 29.87 -13.04
C THR A 78 -4.24 29.84 -14.57
N SER A 79 -3.10 29.96 -15.25
CA SER A 79 -2.96 29.93 -16.70
C SER A 79 -1.74 29.10 -17.09
N GLU A 80 -1.71 28.64 -18.34
CA GLU A 80 -0.60 27.86 -18.87
C GLU A 80 0.75 28.60 -18.67
N PRO A 81 1.74 27.98 -18.01
CA PRO A 81 3.10 28.52 -17.94
C PRO A 81 3.72 28.65 -19.33
N GLU A 82 4.62 29.63 -19.52
CA GLU A 82 5.31 29.78 -20.80
C GLU A 82 6.01 28.47 -21.22
N ARG A 83 5.75 28.06 -22.46
CA ARG A 83 6.38 26.89 -23.08
C ARG A 83 7.85 27.18 -23.38
N ASP A 84 8.66 26.12 -23.36
CA ASP A 84 10.04 26.21 -23.80
C ASP A 84 10.08 26.68 -25.27
N ARG A 85 10.72 27.83 -25.50
CA ARG A 85 10.69 28.52 -26.80
C ARG A 85 11.51 27.80 -27.88
N GLU A 86 12.47 26.96 -27.48
CA GLU A 86 13.35 26.23 -28.42
C GLU A 86 12.76 24.87 -28.81
N THR A 87 12.14 24.17 -27.87
CA THR A 87 11.70 22.77 -28.07
C THR A 87 10.20 22.60 -28.22
N GLY A 88 9.39 23.60 -27.83
CA GLY A 88 7.93 23.49 -27.77
C GLY A 88 7.44 22.42 -26.78
N ALA A 89 8.35 21.87 -25.97
CA ALA A 89 8.07 20.83 -24.99
C ALA A 89 7.32 21.41 -23.78
N PRO A 90 6.59 20.58 -23.02
CA PRO A 90 6.13 20.95 -21.68
C PRO A 90 7.29 21.57 -20.91
N SER A 91 7.09 22.77 -20.39
CA SER A 91 8.08 23.41 -19.52
C SER A 91 8.45 22.44 -18.40
N PRO A 92 9.75 22.22 -18.11
CA PRO A 92 10.19 21.42 -16.95
C PRO A 92 9.51 21.83 -15.64
N MET A 93 9.05 23.08 -15.56
CA MET A 93 8.24 23.62 -14.47
C MET A 93 6.90 22.89 -14.28
N VAL A 94 6.18 22.53 -15.35
CA VAL A 94 4.87 21.86 -15.26
C VAL A 94 5.02 20.48 -14.63
N MET A 95 6.02 19.71 -15.06
CA MET A 95 6.31 18.41 -14.45
C MET A 95 6.81 18.53 -13.02
N SER A 96 7.61 19.57 -12.71
CA SER A 96 8.01 19.87 -11.33
C SER A 96 6.79 20.16 -10.44
N LEU A 97 5.82 20.94 -10.94
CA LEU A 97 4.57 21.22 -10.23
C LEU A 97 3.72 19.96 -10.06
N TYR A 98 3.62 19.12 -11.09
CA TYR A 98 2.96 17.81 -10.99
C TYR A 98 3.54 16.99 -9.83
N TYR A 99 4.86 16.83 -9.75
CA TYR A 99 5.47 16.07 -8.65
C TYR A 99 5.22 16.72 -7.29
N LYS A 100 5.22 18.07 -7.19
CA LYS A 100 4.84 18.77 -5.95
C LYS A 100 3.39 18.49 -5.55
N VAL A 101 2.46 18.43 -6.50
CA VAL A 101 1.06 18.05 -6.24
C VAL A 101 1.00 16.63 -5.70
N ILE A 102 1.68 15.68 -6.34
CA ILE A 102 1.70 14.27 -5.90
C ILE A 102 2.26 14.17 -4.47
N GLU A 103 3.37 14.82 -4.17
CA GLU A 103 3.96 14.82 -2.82
C GLU A 103 3.02 15.47 -1.79
N HIS A 104 2.38 16.59 -2.11
CA HIS A 104 1.41 17.20 -1.21
C HIS A 104 0.21 16.28 -0.95
N LEU A 105 -0.33 15.63 -1.99
CA LEU A 105 -1.41 14.66 -1.85
C LEU A 105 -1.00 13.46 -0.98
N LYS A 106 0.21 12.93 -1.15
CA LYS A 106 0.76 11.88 -0.29
C LYS A 106 0.70 12.28 1.18
N THR A 107 1.20 13.46 1.52
CA THR A 107 1.19 13.92 2.93
C THR A 107 -0.23 14.07 3.49
N LYS A 108 -1.16 14.63 2.71
CA LYS A 108 -2.55 14.89 3.17
C LYS A 108 -3.36 13.61 3.32
N VAL A 109 -3.18 12.67 2.41
CA VAL A 109 -3.90 11.39 2.46
C VAL A 109 -3.27 10.45 3.48
N ALA A 110 -1.94 10.38 3.56
CA ALA A 110 -1.24 9.59 4.58
C ALA A 110 -1.64 10.01 6.00
N ALA A 111 -1.70 11.33 6.28
CA ALA A 111 -2.13 11.84 7.58
C ALA A 111 -3.58 11.48 7.94
N LYS A 112 -4.49 11.39 6.97
CA LYS A 112 -5.89 11.04 7.19
C LYS A 112 -6.13 9.52 7.27
N ASN A 113 -5.23 8.73 6.72
CA ASN A 113 -5.32 7.28 6.72
C ASN A 113 -4.62 6.63 7.93
N VAL A 114 -4.06 7.41 8.86
CA VAL A 114 -3.50 6.87 10.10
C VAL A 114 -4.62 6.23 10.93
N ASP A 115 -4.64 4.91 10.96
CA ASP A 115 -5.61 4.09 11.68
C ASP A 115 -4.89 2.92 12.35
N TRP A 116 -4.28 3.22 13.49
CA TRP A 116 -3.60 2.22 14.32
C TRP A 116 -4.54 1.12 14.80
N GLN A 117 -5.85 1.38 14.92
CA GLN A 117 -6.80 0.34 15.31
C GLN A 117 -6.97 -0.72 14.22
N LYS A 118 -6.94 -0.34 12.93
CA LYS A 118 -6.96 -1.32 11.83
C LYS A 118 -5.70 -2.17 11.78
N ILE A 119 -4.54 -1.58 12.08
CA ILE A 119 -3.30 -2.33 12.20
C ILE A 119 -3.42 -3.33 13.37
N ASP A 120 -3.89 -2.88 14.53
CA ASP A 120 -4.00 -3.70 15.74
C ASP A 120 -5.00 -4.86 15.59
N ARG A 121 -6.04 -4.69 14.76
CA ARG A 121 -7.02 -5.75 14.45
C ARG A 121 -6.51 -6.75 13.41
N THR A 122 -5.36 -6.52 12.80
CA THR A 122 -4.76 -7.45 11.85
C THR A 122 -4.08 -8.57 12.63
N ALA A 123 -4.85 -9.61 12.95
CA ALA A 123 -4.38 -10.83 13.61
C ALA A 123 -4.44 -12.04 12.66
N GLN A 124 -3.57 -13.01 12.86
CA GLN A 124 -3.48 -14.24 12.10
C GLN A 124 -4.77 -15.06 12.20
N GLU A 125 -5.31 -15.46 11.06
CA GLU A 125 -6.51 -16.31 11.03
C GLU A 125 -6.18 -17.79 11.33
N THR A 126 -7.18 -18.56 11.77
CA THR A 126 -7.02 -19.94 12.27
C THR A 126 -6.24 -20.86 11.31
N LYS A 127 -6.40 -20.69 9.99
CA LYS A 127 -5.75 -21.53 8.96
C LYS A 127 -4.76 -20.76 8.09
N GLU A 128 -4.46 -19.52 8.44
CA GLU A 128 -3.55 -18.68 7.68
C GLU A 128 -2.09 -19.04 7.99
N SER A 129 -1.27 -19.08 6.95
CA SER A 129 0.18 -19.28 7.10
C SER A 129 0.84 -18.06 7.74
N ILE A 130 1.99 -18.25 8.38
CA ILE A 130 2.78 -17.15 8.97
C ILE A 130 3.14 -16.09 7.92
N HIS A 131 3.52 -16.54 6.72
CA HIS A 131 3.90 -15.65 5.63
C HIS A 131 2.71 -14.84 5.10
N SER A 132 1.55 -15.48 4.90
CA SER A 132 0.32 -14.80 4.46
C SER A 132 -0.12 -13.72 5.46
N TYR A 133 -0.07 -14.05 6.75
CA TYR A 133 -0.35 -13.10 7.82
C TYR A 133 0.64 -11.93 7.83
N TYR A 134 1.94 -12.21 7.72
CA TYR A 134 2.98 -11.18 7.65
C TYR A 134 2.73 -10.20 6.49
N GLU A 135 2.45 -10.69 5.29
CA GLU A 135 2.18 -9.84 4.12
C GLU A 135 0.93 -8.97 4.34
N ARG A 136 -0.11 -9.53 4.96
CA ARG A 136 -1.34 -8.79 5.28
C ARG A 136 -1.10 -7.71 6.34
N LEU A 137 -0.32 -8.01 7.37
CA LEU A 137 0.08 -7.03 8.38
C LEU A 137 0.97 -5.94 7.79
N LEU A 138 1.93 -6.29 6.96
CA LEU A 138 2.79 -5.34 6.25
C LEU A 138 1.97 -4.39 5.37
N LYS A 139 0.99 -4.94 4.65
CA LYS A 139 0.06 -4.14 3.85
C LYS A 139 -0.80 -3.22 4.71
N ALA A 140 -1.35 -3.72 5.82
CA ALA A 140 -2.12 -2.91 6.75
C ALA A 140 -1.25 -1.78 7.34
N PHE A 141 -0.01 -2.07 7.72
CA PHE A 141 0.91 -1.08 8.25
C PHE A 141 1.20 0.01 7.22
N LYS A 142 1.55 -0.34 5.98
CA LYS A 142 1.80 0.65 4.91
C LYS A 142 0.58 1.51 4.59
N ASN A 143 -0.62 0.96 4.70
CA ASN A 143 -1.86 1.67 4.38
C ASN A 143 -2.33 2.58 5.52
N TYR A 144 -2.03 2.22 6.78
CA TYR A 144 -2.66 2.83 7.94
C TYR A 144 -1.69 3.42 8.98
N SER A 145 -0.37 3.34 8.78
CA SER A 145 0.62 3.96 9.69
C SER A 145 0.91 5.42 9.33
N GLY A 146 0.57 5.83 8.10
CA GLY A 146 0.98 7.11 7.53
C GLY A 146 2.39 7.09 6.94
N THR A 147 3.06 5.94 6.87
CA THR A 147 4.39 5.79 6.25
C THR A 147 4.37 4.79 5.08
N GLU A 148 5.10 5.09 4.01
CA GLU A 148 5.23 4.21 2.83
C GLU A 148 6.20 3.04 3.09
N THR A 149 7.20 3.28 3.93
CA THR A 149 8.18 2.30 4.39
C THR A 149 8.15 2.19 5.91
N ILE A 150 8.51 1.02 6.44
CA ILE A 150 8.69 0.86 7.88
C ILE A 150 10.08 1.41 8.20
N GLU A 151 10.12 2.60 8.80
CA GLU A 151 11.37 3.19 9.25
C GLU A 151 11.94 2.41 10.44
N ALA A 152 13.26 2.53 10.66
CA ALA A 152 13.93 1.85 11.77
C ALA A 152 13.27 2.13 13.14
N LYS A 153 12.74 3.35 13.33
CA LYS A 153 12.02 3.76 14.55
C LYS A 153 10.70 3.00 14.75
N ASP A 154 10.08 2.55 13.67
CA ASP A 154 8.78 1.88 13.65
C ASP A 154 8.90 0.36 13.58
N MET A 155 10.08 -0.17 13.23
CA MET A 155 10.35 -1.61 13.17
C MET A 155 10.09 -2.32 14.49
N LEU A 156 10.42 -1.71 15.64
CA LEU A 156 10.16 -2.29 16.95
C LEU A 156 8.64 -2.46 17.18
N HIS A 157 7.87 -1.42 16.85
CA HIS A 157 6.41 -1.50 16.91
C HIS A 157 5.87 -2.55 15.95
N PHE A 158 6.39 -2.63 14.73
CA PHE A 158 5.99 -3.63 13.75
C PHE A 158 6.24 -5.07 14.25
N VAL A 159 7.44 -5.34 14.78
CA VAL A 159 7.79 -6.66 15.35
C VAL A 159 6.87 -7.00 16.53
N PHE A 160 6.61 -6.03 17.41
CA PHE A 160 5.67 -6.20 18.51
C PHE A 160 4.27 -6.60 18.00
N ARG A 161 3.72 -5.85 17.05
CA ARG A 161 2.40 -6.14 16.46
C ARG A 161 2.36 -7.47 15.73
N PHE A 162 3.43 -7.82 15.01
CA PHE A 162 3.54 -9.11 14.36
C PHE A 162 3.36 -10.24 15.36
N VAL A 163 4.15 -10.24 16.45
CA VAL A 163 4.11 -11.32 17.46
C VAL A 163 2.81 -11.33 18.26
N GLU A 164 2.26 -10.17 18.62
CA GLU A 164 0.98 -10.08 19.34
C GLU A 164 -0.21 -10.56 18.49
N GLY A 165 -0.20 -10.31 17.19
CA GLY A 165 -1.27 -10.72 16.29
C GLY A 165 -1.14 -12.16 15.77
N LEU A 166 -0.06 -12.88 16.05
CA LEU A 166 0.02 -14.32 15.76
C LEU A 166 -1.02 -15.12 16.55
N ARG A 167 -1.32 -16.34 16.09
CA ARG A 167 -2.15 -17.25 16.90
C ARG A 167 -1.59 -17.39 18.32
N PRO A 168 -2.43 -17.41 19.36
CA PRO A 168 -1.99 -17.35 20.76
C PRO A 168 -0.91 -18.39 21.11
N GLU A 169 -1.04 -19.61 20.62
CA GLU A 169 -0.08 -20.70 20.85
C GLU A 169 1.29 -20.43 20.24
N ILE A 170 1.35 -19.76 19.09
CA ILE A 170 2.61 -19.37 18.43
C ILE A 170 3.21 -18.17 19.16
N SER A 171 2.40 -17.12 19.40
CA SER A 171 2.82 -15.92 20.13
C SER A 171 3.44 -16.27 21.48
N GLN A 172 2.78 -17.15 22.24
CA GLN A 172 3.26 -17.61 23.52
C GLN A 172 4.60 -18.35 23.41
N MET A 173 4.78 -19.19 22.39
CA MET A 173 6.03 -19.94 22.23
C MET A 173 7.20 -19.03 21.86
N ILE A 174 6.97 -18.02 21.01
CA ILE A 174 7.96 -16.97 20.72
C ILE A 174 8.33 -16.24 22.00
N LYS A 175 7.35 -15.71 22.74
CA LYS A 175 7.56 -14.94 23.97
C LYS A 175 8.31 -15.74 25.04
N SER A 176 8.13 -17.05 25.07
CA SER A 176 8.73 -17.92 26.09
C SER A 176 10.14 -18.39 25.73
N HIS A 177 10.46 -18.55 24.44
CA HIS A 177 11.69 -19.23 24.02
C HIS A 177 12.63 -18.37 23.15
N LEU A 178 12.13 -17.31 22.52
CA LEU A 178 12.95 -16.38 21.76
C LEU A 178 13.34 -15.18 22.63
N ILE A 179 14.55 -15.22 23.19
CA ILE A 179 15.09 -14.17 24.05
C ILE A 179 15.18 -12.84 23.28
N CYS A 180 14.72 -11.76 23.90
CA CYS A 180 14.74 -10.41 23.35
C CYS A 180 14.12 -10.31 21.94
N TRP A 181 13.05 -11.08 21.70
CA TRP A 181 12.37 -11.11 20.40
C TRP A 181 11.95 -9.71 19.90
N GLN A 182 11.64 -8.78 20.80
CA GLN A 182 11.22 -7.41 20.47
C GLN A 182 12.30 -6.61 19.73
N SER A 183 13.57 -6.90 19.99
CA SER A 183 14.71 -6.20 19.39
C SER A 183 15.34 -6.98 18.24
N LYS A 184 14.83 -8.16 17.90
CA LYS A 184 15.37 -8.98 16.82
C LYS A 184 14.92 -8.46 15.46
N PRO A 185 15.73 -8.64 14.40
CA PRO A 185 15.30 -8.39 13.04
C PRO A 185 14.04 -9.20 12.70
N ILE A 186 13.12 -8.59 11.94
CA ILE A 186 11.84 -9.22 11.59
C ILE A 186 12.03 -10.58 10.90
N ASP A 187 13.06 -10.73 10.06
CA ASP A 187 13.35 -11.99 9.35
C ASP A 187 13.71 -13.14 10.32
N GLU A 188 14.40 -12.82 11.42
CA GLU A 188 14.72 -13.80 12.46
C GLU A 188 13.45 -14.21 13.21
N VAL A 189 12.60 -13.25 13.57
CA VAL A 189 11.33 -13.49 14.25
C VAL A 189 10.36 -14.27 13.35
N LEU A 190 10.31 -13.97 12.05
CA LEU A 190 9.53 -14.71 11.05
C LEU A 190 9.99 -16.16 10.91
N THR A 191 11.30 -16.37 10.85
CA THR A 191 11.89 -17.71 10.77
C THR A 191 11.52 -18.53 12.01
N TYR A 192 11.62 -17.93 13.20
CA TYR A 192 11.26 -18.59 14.45
C TYR A 192 9.74 -18.83 14.57
N ALA A 193 8.91 -17.89 14.12
CA ALA A 193 7.45 -18.05 14.07
C ALA A 193 7.03 -19.22 13.17
N LYS A 194 7.72 -19.40 12.03
CA LYS A 194 7.52 -20.56 11.15
C LYS A 194 7.87 -21.86 11.85
N TYR A 195 9.07 -21.94 12.45
CA TYR A 195 9.46 -23.09 13.28
C TYR A 195 8.41 -23.40 14.35
N CYS A 196 7.87 -22.37 15.00
CA CYS A 196 6.83 -22.54 16.00
C CYS A 196 5.55 -23.15 15.45
N SER A 197 5.09 -22.68 14.29
CA SER A 197 3.91 -23.23 13.62
C SER A 197 4.11 -24.71 13.28
N ASP A 198 5.25 -25.06 12.67
CA ASP A 198 5.56 -26.43 12.25
C ASP A 198 5.61 -27.38 13.45
N GLU A 199 6.27 -26.99 14.55
CA GLU A 199 6.31 -27.76 15.79
C GLU A 199 4.92 -28.02 16.40
N ILE A 200 4.06 -27.00 16.39
CA ILE A 200 2.69 -27.12 16.90
C ILE A 200 1.88 -28.07 16.02
N GLU A 201 1.99 -27.98 14.70
CA GLU A 201 1.31 -28.87 13.76
C GLU A 201 1.75 -30.33 13.96
N VAL A 202 3.05 -30.57 14.12
CA VAL A 202 3.60 -31.91 14.42
C VAL A 202 3.06 -32.44 15.74
N LYS A 203 3.03 -31.62 16.81
CA LYS A 203 2.47 -32.01 18.12
C LYS A 203 0.99 -32.32 18.04
N GLN A 204 0.21 -31.51 17.33
CA GLN A 204 -1.22 -31.74 17.12
C GLN A 204 -1.49 -33.01 16.33
N LYS A 205 -0.70 -33.30 15.29
CA LYS A 205 -0.82 -34.54 14.51
C LYS A 205 -0.55 -35.77 15.38
N LYS A 206 0.56 -35.79 16.12
CA LYS A 206 0.91 -36.88 17.04
C LYS A 206 -0.16 -37.09 18.13
N LEU A 207 -0.73 -36.00 18.65
CA LEU A 207 -1.80 -36.09 19.64
C LEU A 207 -3.06 -36.71 19.05
N LYS A 208 -3.48 -36.30 17.85
CA LYS A 208 -4.63 -36.89 17.14
C LYS A 208 -4.44 -38.38 16.88
N GLU A 209 -3.26 -38.78 16.40
CA GLU A 209 -2.91 -40.18 16.18
C GLU A 209 -2.98 -41.00 17.48
N LYS A 210 -2.43 -40.45 18.59
CA LYS A 210 -2.49 -41.10 19.90
C LYS A 210 -3.92 -41.27 20.41
N VAL A 211 -4.77 -40.23 20.26
CA VAL A 211 -6.18 -40.29 20.65
C VAL A 211 -6.94 -41.34 19.83
N MET A 212 -6.74 -41.36 18.51
CA MET A 212 -7.36 -42.35 17.63
C MET A 212 -6.94 -43.78 17.98
N MET A 213 -5.66 -44.01 18.28
CA MET A 213 -5.18 -45.31 18.73
C MET A 213 -5.78 -45.74 20.08
N MET A 214 -5.98 -44.79 21.02
CA MET A 214 -6.65 -45.10 22.29
C MET A 214 -8.13 -45.46 22.09
N GLN A 215 -8.84 -44.76 21.19
CA GLN A 215 -10.22 -45.08 20.84
C GLN A 215 -10.35 -46.44 20.15
N LEU A 216 -9.46 -46.76 19.21
CA LEU A 216 -9.41 -48.07 18.54
C LEU A 216 -9.14 -49.20 19.53
N LYS A 217 -8.17 -49.02 20.45
CA LYS A 217 -7.89 -50.00 21.51
C LYS A 217 -9.11 -50.21 22.41
N ALA A 218 -9.75 -49.12 22.86
CA ALA A 218 -10.95 -49.21 23.69
C ALA A 218 -12.09 -49.98 22.99
N ALA A 219 -12.30 -49.73 21.69
CA ALA A 219 -13.28 -50.45 20.88
C ALA A 219 -12.92 -51.94 20.64
N GLN A 220 -11.63 -52.28 20.63
CA GLN A 220 -11.15 -53.66 20.49
C GLN A 220 -11.14 -54.44 21.81
N THR A 221 -11.12 -53.76 22.95
CA THR A 221 -11.06 -54.38 24.29
C THR A 221 -12.42 -54.50 25.01
N GLY A 222 -13.53 -54.00 24.45
CA GLY A 222 -14.87 -54.40 24.88
C GLY A 222 -15.28 -55.72 24.20
N LEU A 223 -15.85 -56.76 24.83
CA LEU A 223 -16.76 -56.82 25.99
C LEU A 223 -17.83 -55.74 25.99
#